data_AF-A1TDT2-F1
#
_entry.id   AF-A1TDT2-F1
#
_cell.length_a   1.000
_cell.length_b   1.000
_cell.length_c   1.000
_cell.angle_alpha   90.00
_cell.angle_beta   90.00
_cell.angle_gamma   90.00
#
_symmetry.space_group_name_H-M   'P 1'
#
loop_
_entity.id
_entity.type
_entity.pdbx_description
1 polymer ?
#
loop_
_entity_poly.entity_id
_entity_poly.type
_entity_poly.pdbx_seq_one_letter_code
_entity_poly.pdbx_strand_id
1 'polypeptide(L)'
;MRRVIAPLVAAVIAAVASAGIAQAIPDQGTPEFDSYLQGLQRNGYNLHPDTAWRVAHQACVGGIPGYIGLELAAQGVVGPGAQQRVMEVATKYACPVQ
;
A
#
# COMPACT_ATOMS: atom_id res chain seq x y z
N MET A 1 -33.09 -23.65 -1.13
CA MET A 1 -31.91 -23.21 -1.93
C MET A 1 -31.84 -21.70 -2.13
N ARG A 2 -32.90 -21.02 -2.60
CA ARG A 2 -32.89 -19.56 -2.87
C ARG A 2 -32.51 -18.66 -1.67
N ARG A 3 -32.77 -19.10 -0.43
CA ARG A 3 -32.38 -18.38 0.81
C ARG A 3 -30.89 -18.46 1.15
N VAL A 4 -30.15 -19.41 0.57
CA VAL A 4 -28.70 -19.59 0.80
C VAL A 4 -27.88 -18.95 -0.33
N ILE A 5 -28.43 -18.92 -1.55
CA ILE A 5 -27.76 -18.31 -2.70
C ILE A 5 -27.65 -16.79 -2.55
N ALA A 6 -28.68 -16.13 -2.01
CA ALA A 6 -28.68 -14.68 -1.83
C ALA A 6 -27.52 -14.15 -0.94
N PRO A 7 -27.27 -14.68 0.28
CA PRO A 7 -26.14 -14.22 1.08
C PRO A 7 -24.78 -14.61 0.47
N LEU A 8 -24.71 -15.72 -0.26
CA LEU A 8 -23.46 -16.18 -0.89
C LEU A 8 -23.07 -15.26 -2.07
N VAL A 9 -24.04 -14.86 -2.89
CA VAL A 9 -23.83 -13.86 -3.96
C VAL A 9 -23.46 -12.50 -3.38
N ALA A 10 -24.11 -12.07 -2.29
CA ALA A 10 -23.76 -10.83 -1.62
C ALA A 10 -22.32 -10.85 -1.06
N ALA A 11 -21.91 -11.97 -0.46
CA ALA A 11 -20.54 -12.15 0.03
C ALA A 11 -19.50 -12.14 -1.10
N VAL A 12 -19.81 -12.76 -2.24
CA VAL A 12 -18.94 -12.74 -3.43
C VAL A 12 -18.83 -11.31 -3.99
N ILE A 13 -19.92 -10.58 -4.11
CA ILE A 13 -19.90 -9.18 -4.59
C ILE A 13 -19.07 -8.31 -3.65
N ALA A 14 -19.23 -8.47 -2.33
CA ALA A 14 -18.43 -7.75 -1.35
C ALA A 14 -16.94 -8.09 -1.45
N ALA A 15 -16.59 -9.36 -1.67
CA ALA A 15 -15.21 -9.81 -1.86
C ALA A 15 -14.57 -9.30 -3.16
N VAL A 16 -15.33 -9.24 -4.25
CA VAL A 16 -14.86 -8.68 -5.53
C VAL A 16 -14.67 -7.16 -5.42
N ALA A 17 -15.58 -6.48 -4.73
CA ALA A 17 -15.47 -5.04 -4.50
C ALA A 17 -14.25 -4.68 -3.64
N SER A 18 -13.90 -5.48 -2.64
CA SER A 18 -12.68 -5.26 -1.83
C SER A 18 -11.39 -5.65 -2.57
N ALA A 19 -11.43 -6.65 -3.45
CA ALA A 19 -10.28 -7.05 -4.26
C ALA A 19 -9.87 -5.99 -5.31
N GLY A 20 -10.84 -5.21 -5.82
CA GLY A 20 -10.56 -4.14 -6.79
C GLY A 20 -9.67 -3.02 -6.24
N ILE A 21 -9.66 -2.81 -4.91
CA ILE A 21 -8.82 -1.78 -4.27
C ILE A 21 -7.35 -2.24 -4.18
N ALA A 22 -7.11 -3.55 -4.03
CA ALA A 22 -5.76 -4.11 -4.00
C ALA A 22 -5.09 -4.14 -5.39
N GLN A 23 -5.87 -4.20 -6.48
CA GLN A 23 -5.35 -4.21 -7.86
C GLN A 23 -4.78 -2.87 -8.36
N ALA A 24 -4.80 -1.83 -7.53
CA ALA A 24 -4.36 -0.50 -7.93
C ALA A 24 -3.07 -0.04 -7.25
N ILE A 25 -2.45 -0.88 -6.41
CA ILE A 25 -1.08 -0.63 -5.97
C ILE A 25 -0.15 -0.94 -7.16
N PRO A 26 0.79 -0.04 -7.50
CA PRO A 26 1.70 -0.28 -8.60
C PRO A 26 2.58 -1.52 -8.35
N ASP A 27 2.62 -2.41 -9.34
CA ASP A 27 3.43 -3.62 -9.32
C ASP A 27 4.91 -3.32 -9.58
N GLN A 28 5.80 -4.09 -8.95
CA GLN A 28 7.24 -3.91 -9.18
C GLN A 28 7.60 -4.13 -10.66
N GLY A 29 8.42 -3.23 -11.21
CA GLY A 29 8.84 -3.27 -12.61
C GLY A 29 7.89 -2.57 -13.58
N THR A 30 6.81 -1.95 -13.11
CA THR A 30 5.97 -1.09 -13.97
C THR A 30 6.39 0.39 -13.90
N PRO A 31 6.09 1.20 -14.94
CA PRO A 31 6.36 2.64 -14.93
C PRO A 31 5.66 3.41 -13.81
N GLU A 32 4.50 2.92 -13.36
CA GLU A 32 3.76 3.48 -12.23
C GLU A 32 4.55 3.27 -10.92
N PHE A 33 5.16 2.10 -10.75
CA PHE A 33 6.02 1.82 -9.60
C PHE A 33 7.29 2.67 -9.63
N ASP A 34 7.90 2.88 -10.79
CA ASP A 34 9.04 3.78 -10.93
C ASP A 34 8.67 5.23 -10.58
N SER A 35 7.46 5.66 -10.97
CA SER A 35 6.92 6.98 -10.62
C SER A 35 6.70 7.11 -9.11
N TYR A 36 6.22 6.05 -8.47
CA TYR A 36 6.11 5.97 -7.02
C TYR A 36 7.48 6.06 -6.32
N LEU A 37 8.47 5.29 -6.79
CA LEU A 37 9.84 5.36 -6.26
C LEU A 37 10.44 6.76 -6.40
N GLN A 38 10.22 7.43 -7.53
CA GLN A 38 10.62 8.84 -7.69
C GLN A 38 9.87 9.76 -6.71
N GLY A 39 8.58 9.51 -6.46
CA GLY A 39 7.80 10.23 -5.46
C GLY A 39 8.42 10.11 -4.06
N LEU A 40 8.79 8.89 -3.64
CA LEU A 40 9.50 8.66 -2.38
C LEU A 40 10.83 9.41 -2.32
N GLN A 41 11.67 9.28 -3.36
CA GLN A 41 12.98 9.93 -3.42
C GLN A 41 12.88 11.46 -3.36
N ARG A 42 11.90 12.06 -4.05
CA ARG A 42 11.64 13.51 -3.99
C ARG A 42 11.24 14.00 -2.59
N ASN A 43 10.70 13.10 -1.76
CA ASN A 43 10.38 13.37 -0.37
C ASN A 43 11.49 12.91 0.60
N GLY A 44 12.66 12.56 0.08
CA GLY A 44 13.84 12.19 0.87
C GLY A 44 13.89 10.70 1.29
N TYR A 45 13.00 9.86 0.77
CA TYR A 45 12.94 8.43 1.09
C TYR A 45 13.62 7.60 0.00
N ASN A 46 14.86 7.16 0.27
CA ASN A 46 15.62 6.27 -0.61
C ASN A 46 15.42 4.80 -0.17
N LEU A 47 14.20 4.30 -0.35
CA LEU A 47 13.86 2.94 0.03
C LEU A 47 14.27 1.93 -1.06
N HIS A 48 14.63 0.72 -0.64
CA HIS A 48 14.73 -0.42 -1.54
C HIS A 48 13.35 -0.68 -2.18
N PRO A 49 13.27 -1.00 -3.48
CA PRO A 49 12.04 -1.44 -4.15
C PRO A 49 11.14 -2.41 -3.35
N ASP A 50 11.69 -3.42 -2.69
CA ASP A 50 10.88 -4.38 -1.91
C ASP A 50 10.26 -3.76 -0.66
N THR A 51 11.02 -2.89 0.00
CA THR A 51 10.53 -2.11 1.13
C THR A 51 9.46 -1.14 0.69
N ALA A 52 9.69 -0.39 -0.39
CA ALA A 52 8.74 0.56 -0.96
C ALA A 52 7.44 -0.15 -1.34
N TRP A 53 7.50 -1.31 -1.98
CA TRP A 53 6.31 -2.10 -2.34
C TRP A 53 5.49 -2.50 -1.10
N ARG A 54 6.15 -2.90 0.00
CA ARG A 54 5.47 -3.21 1.27
C ARG A 54 4.89 -1.97 1.96
N VAL A 55 5.57 -0.83 1.88
CA VAL A 55 5.05 0.45 2.37
C VAL A 55 3.78 0.81 1.61
N ALA A 56 3.79 0.70 0.28
CA ALA A 56 2.61 0.95 -0.56
C ALA A 56 1.45 0.03 -0.19
N HIS A 57 1.71 -1.28 -0.01
CA HIS A 57 0.69 -2.23 0.46
C HIS A 57 0.09 -1.83 1.80
N GLN A 58 0.92 -1.52 2.77
CA GLN A 58 0.45 -1.13 4.09
C GLN A 58 -0.27 0.23 4.06
N ALA A 59 0.09 1.14 3.15
CA ALA A 59 -0.53 2.46 3.02
C ALA A 59 -1.88 2.42 2.31
N CYS A 60 -2.07 1.51 1.34
CA CYS A 60 -3.26 1.48 0.49
C CYS A 60 -4.29 0.44 0.92
N VAL A 61 -3.84 -0.76 1.28
CA VAL A 61 -4.74 -1.86 1.70
C VAL A 61 -4.89 -1.88 3.23
N GLY A 62 -3.94 -1.27 3.93
CA GLY A 62 -3.80 -1.45 5.36
C GLY A 62 -2.96 -2.67 5.68
N GLY A 63 -2.56 -2.79 6.95
CA GLY A 63 -1.72 -3.87 7.44
C GLY A 63 -1.45 -3.70 8.92
N ILE A 64 -0.67 -4.59 9.51
CA ILE A 64 -0.31 -4.49 10.92
C ILE A 64 0.65 -3.31 11.11
N PRO A 65 0.26 -2.25 11.85
CA PRO A 65 1.13 -1.11 12.08
C PRO A 65 2.45 -1.54 12.72
N GLY A 66 3.56 -1.02 12.19
CA GLY A 66 4.90 -1.30 12.72
C GLY A 66 5.55 -2.60 12.22
N TYR A 67 4.86 -3.45 11.44
CA TYR A 67 5.44 -4.69 10.90
C TYR A 67 6.70 -4.44 10.04
N ILE A 68 6.73 -3.31 9.34
CA ILE A 68 7.86 -2.90 8.49
C ILE A 68 8.77 -1.87 9.18
N GLY A 69 8.50 -1.54 10.45
CA GLY A 69 9.11 -0.40 11.14
C GLY A 69 10.63 -0.53 11.35
N LEU A 70 11.13 -1.74 11.63
CA LEU A 70 12.57 -1.99 11.76
C LEU A 70 13.30 -1.85 10.43
N GLU A 71 12.69 -2.30 9.34
CA GLU A 71 13.25 -2.21 8.00
C GLU A 71 13.25 -0.77 7.48
N LEU A 72 12.18 -0.03 7.76
CA LEU A 72 12.09 1.40 7.53
C LEU A 72 13.16 2.18 8.30
N ALA A 73 13.36 1.85 9.58
CA ALA A 73 14.39 2.47 10.40
C ALA A 73 15.81 2.16 9.87
N ALA A 74 16.06 0.93 9.42
CA ALA A 74 17.32 0.52 8.79
C ALA A 74 17.62 1.32 7.51
N GLN A 75 16.59 1.86 6.85
CA GLN A 75 16.71 2.68 5.64
C GLN A 75 16.57 4.18 5.91
N GLY A 76 16.72 4.60 7.16
CA GLY A 76 16.77 6.01 7.54
C GLY A 76 15.41 6.65 7.84
N VAL A 77 14.31 5.90 7.81
CA VAL A 77 12.99 6.39 8.27
C VAL A 77 12.94 6.32 9.80
N VAL A 78 13.61 7.27 10.44
CA VAL A 78 13.80 7.32 11.90
C VAL A 78 13.28 8.64 12.46
N GLY A 79 12.75 8.59 13.69
CA GLY A 79 12.33 9.76 14.45
C GLY A 79 10.80 9.88 14.58
N PRO A 80 10.33 10.86 15.37
CA PRO A 80 8.92 11.02 15.68
C PRO A 80 8.08 11.25 14.41
N GLY A 81 7.07 10.41 14.22
CA GLY A 81 6.18 10.47 13.06
C GLY A 81 6.82 10.16 11.70
N ALA A 82 8.08 9.71 11.65
CA ALA A 82 8.77 9.44 10.38
C ALA A 82 8.09 8.33 9.58
N GLN A 83 7.65 7.28 10.28
CA GLN A 83 6.86 6.20 9.67
C GLN A 83 5.54 6.75 9.13
N GLN A 84 4.82 7.57 9.89
CA GLN A 84 3.56 8.15 9.42
C GLN A 84 3.75 9.02 8.17
N ARG A 85 4.79 9.85 8.12
CA ARG A 85 5.10 10.66 6.93
C ARG A 85 5.45 9.82 5.70
N VAL A 86 6.21 8.74 5.85
CA VAL A 86 6.49 7.87 4.68
C VAL A 86 5.23 7.17 4.20
N MET A 87 4.33 6.80 5.12
CA MET A 87 3.01 6.25 4.78
C MET A 87 2.15 7.28 4.03
N GLU A 88 2.14 8.55 4.45
CA GLU A 88 1.41 9.63 3.75
C GLU A 88 1.92 9.85 2.33
N VAL A 89 3.25 9.85 2.14
CA VAL A 89 3.87 9.92 0.81
C VAL A 89 3.46 8.70 -0.01
N ALA A 90 3.54 7.49 0.56
CA ALA A 90 3.11 6.29 -0.14
C ALA A 90 1.63 6.33 -0.51
N THR A 91 0.76 6.83 0.37
CA THR A 91 -0.66 7.01 0.05
C THR A 91 -0.86 7.92 -1.14
N LYS A 92 -0.12 9.04 -1.20
CA LYS A 92 -0.23 10.02 -2.28
C LYS A 92 0.22 9.50 -3.64
N TYR A 93 1.26 8.67 -3.69
CA TYR A 93 1.90 8.27 -4.95
C TYR A 93 1.60 6.82 -5.37
N ALA A 94 1.16 5.95 -4.46
CA ALA A 94 0.94 4.54 -4.74
C ALA A 94 -0.52 4.08 -4.61
N CYS A 95 -1.38 4.81 -3.89
CA CYS A 95 -2.78 4.40 -3.79
C CYS A 95 -3.60 4.96 -4.96
N PRO A 96 -4.57 4.19 -5.50
CA PRO A 96 -5.59 4.77 -6.36
C PRO A 96 -6.25 5.95 -5.63
N VAL A 97 -6.60 6.99 -6.39
CA VAL A 97 -7.41 8.09 -5.89
C VAL A 97 -8.63 7.51 -5.16
N GLN A 98 -8.72 7.79 -3.85
CA GLN A 98 -9.91 7.47 -3.04
C GLN A 98 -11.05 8.42 -3.40
#